data_AF-A0A8H6DJ69-F1
#
_entry.id   AF-A0A8H6DJ69-F1
#
_cell.length_a   1.000
_cell.length_b   1.000
_cell.length_c   1.000
_cell.angle_alpha   90.00
_cell.angle_beta   90.00
_cell.angle_gamma   90.00
#
_symmetry.space_group_name_H-M   'P 1'
#
loop_
_entity.id
_entity.type
_entity.pdbx_description
1 polymer ?
#
loop_
_entity_poly.entity_id
_entity_poly.type
_entity_poly.pdbx_seq_one_letter_code
_entity_poly.pdbx_strand_id
1 'polypeptide(L)'
;MSAEIKNVMVLGGRGNLGPYLIRALVRAGFNISVLSRTSSNVLESTFLGTTIVKSDYTFASLVEVFTGQDAVISTLSTANIAEQKIVIDAVAAAKVKRFMPSEFGSDTSVDGLEKMAPFLKGKQDVMDYVKSKEAEGLSWTAIFTGPWIDWMLVEGKGLLCLDIKTKTGELVDLGKPKFTTTTASQVGEATAAALLYSDKTKNEYVHVASYNISQNKVIEALERISGNKFQLEHLDNKDLYARATKHIEEGNWGRGYYELATATVYTDAPVTYFPDKAAHWMEVLGLVQDETFDEMITRVLKTV
;
A
#
# COMPACT_ATOMS: atom_id res chain seq x y z
N MET A 1 -1.90 12.47 -27.66
CA MET A 1 -0.70 12.06 -26.89
C MET A 1 -0.95 12.53 -25.47
N SER A 2 -0.96 11.64 -24.46
CA SER A 2 -0.92 12.12 -23.07
C SER A 2 0.28 13.02 -22.88
N ALA A 3 0.14 14.00 -22.00
CA ALA A 3 1.30 14.73 -21.53
C ALA A 3 2.16 13.78 -20.70
N GLU A 4 3.42 13.63 -21.11
CA GLU A 4 4.43 12.84 -20.41
C GLU A 4 4.51 13.26 -18.93
N ILE A 5 4.61 12.27 -18.03
CA ILE A 5 4.84 12.46 -16.59
C ILE A 5 6.34 12.39 -16.35
N LYS A 6 6.93 13.43 -15.74
CA LYS A 6 8.38 13.49 -15.48
C LYS A 6 8.70 13.93 -14.05
N ASN A 7 8.08 14.99 -13.57
CA ASN A 7 8.25 15.49 -12.20
C ASN A 7 7.23 14.84 -11.27
N VAL A 8 7.69 14.07 -10.31
CA VAL A 8 6.84 13.31 -9.40
C VAL A 8 7.15 13.67 -7.96
N MET A 9 6.13 14.11 -7.22
CA MET A 9 6.23 14.34 -5.79
C MET A 9 5.66 13.19 -4.98
N VAL A 10 6.40 12.73 -3.97
CA VAL A 10 5.98 11.68 -3.04
C VAL A 10 5.75 12.28 -1.65
N LEU A 11 4.52 12.14 -1.13
CA LEU A 11 4.17 12.49 0.24
C LEU A 11 4.29 11.26 1.13
N GLY A 12 4.83 11.42 2.34
CA GLY A 12 4.99 10.31 3.26
C GLY A 12 6.17 9.39 2.94
N GLY A 13 7.19 9.89 2.22
CA GLY A 13 8.35 9.10 1.75
C GLY A 13 9.16 8.36 2.82
N ARG A 14 9.00 8.69 4.12
CA ARG A 14 9.62 7.96 5.25
C ARG A 14 8.79 6.81 5.80
N GLY A 15 7.52 6.69 5.39
CA GLY A 15 6.66 5.58 5.80
C GLY A 15 7.15 4.25 5.24
N ASN A 16 6.54 3.15 5.70
CA ASN A 16 7.00 1.79 5.38
C ASN A 16 7.12 1.51 3.86
N LEU A 17 6.26 2.13 3.05
CA LEU A 17 6.26 1.96 1.59
C LEU A 17 7.18 2.95 0.86
N GLY A 18 7.38 4.14 1.42
CA GLY A 18 8.05 5.26 0.76
C GLY A 18 9.42 4.94 0.16
N PRO A 19 10.33 4.25 0.88
CA PRO A 19 11.64 3.86 0.35
C PRO A 19 11.58 2.98 -0.91
N TYR A 20 10.57 2.10 -1.01
CA TYR A 20 10.39 1.22 -2.17
C TYR A 20 9.85 2.01 -3.37
N LEU A 21 8.87 2.89 -3.16
CA LEU A 21 8.36 3.77 -4.21
C LEU A 21 9.47 4.67 -4.76
N ILE A 22 10.16 5.39 -3.88
CA ILE A 22 11.20 6.34 -4.28
C ILE A 22 12.29 5.64 -5.09
N ARG A 23 12.75 4.47 -4.65
CA ARG A 23 13.76 3.69 -5.37
C ARG A 23 13.29 3.29 -6.77
N ALA A 24 12.07 2.76 -6.89
CA ALA A 24 11.53 2.34 -8.17
C ALA A 24 11.34 3.53 -9.13
N LEU A 25 10.83 4.65 -8.63
CA LEU A 25 10.60 5.86 -9.40
C LEU A 25 11.92 6.49 -9.89
N VAL A 26 12.95 6.56 -9.04
CA VAL A 26 14.29 7.04 -9.45
C VAL A 26 14.88 6.12 -10.53
N ARG A 27 14.76 4.79 -10.39
CA ARG A 27 15.24 3.83 -11.40
C ARG A 27 14.50 3.97 -12.74
N ALA A 28 13.21 4.33 -12.70
CA ALA A 28 12.40 4.58 -13.88
C ALA A 28 12.72 5.95 -14.55
N GLY A 29 13.61 6.76 -13.99
CA GLY A 29 14.09 8.00 -14.60
C GLY A 29 13.23 9.24 -14.34
N PHE A 30 12.30 9.18 -13.37
CA PHE A 30 11.51 10.34 -12.96
C PHE A 30 12.34 11.33 -12.11
N ASN A 31 11.99 12.61 -12.18
CA ASN A 31 12.52 13.64 -11.29
C ASN A 31 11.74 13.62 -9.97
N ILE A 32 12.36 13.14 -8.88
CA ILE A 32 11.65 12.89 -7.63
C ILE A 32 11.84 14.01 -6.62
N SER A 33 10.70 14.54 -6.15
CA SER A 33 10.63 15.39 -4.97
C SER A 33 9.96 14.64 -3.82
N VAL A 34 10.54 14.66 -2.62
CA VAL A 34 9.92 14.06 -1.43
C VAL A 34 9.44 15.16 -0.51
N LEU A 35 8.13 15.21 -0.25
CA LEU A 35 7.55 16.20 0.63
C LEU A 35 7.78 15.80 2.09
N SER A 36 8.39 16.71 2.85
CA SER A 36 8.72 16.55 4.26
C SER A 36 8.08 17.71 5.05
N ARG A 37 7.55 17.42 6.24
CA ARG A 37 7.04 18.47 7.12
C ARG A 37 8.17 19.42 7.51
N THR A 38 7.88 20.72 7.64
CA THR A 38 8.86 21.75 8.06
C THR A 38 9.54 21.39 9.38
N SER A 39 8.80 20.80 10.33
CA SER A 39 9.31 20.35 11.62
C SER A 39 10.20 19.09 11.56
N SER A 40 10.36 18.47 10.40
CA SER A 40 11.09 17.21 10.26
C SER A 40 12.57 17.42 9.96
N ASN A 41 13.44 16.73 10.71
CA ASN A 41 14.90 16.81 10.56
C ASN A 41 15.46 15.82 9.51
N VAL A 42 14.72 15.57 8.42
CA VAL A 42 15.16 14.66 7.36
C VAL A 42 16.38 15.26 6.65
N LEU A 43 17.47 14.49 6.59
CA LEU A 43 18.69 14.84 5.85
C LEU A 43 18.51 14.53 4.37
N GLU A 44 19.13 15.31 3.48
CA GLU A 44 19.09 15.06 2.03
C GLU A 44 19.61 13.66 1.65
N SER A 45 20.59 13.14 2.40
CA SER A 45 21.13 11.79 2.23
C SER A 45 20.13 10.66 2.53
N THR A 46 18.95 10.97 3.10
CA THR A 46 17.91 9.97 3.39
C THR A 46 17.35 9.35 2.11
N PHE A 47 17.26 10.14 1.04
CA PHE A 47 16.61 9.75 -0.21
C PHE A 47 17.53 10.05 -1.40
N LEU A 48 18.40 9.08 -1.71
CA LEU A 48 19.34 9.20 -2.82
C LEU A 48 18.61 9.44 -4.14
N GLY A 49 19.11 10.39 -4.94
CA GLY A 49 18.53 10.73 -6.24
C GLY A 49 17.22 11.51 -6.17
N THR A 50 16.94 12.18 -5.05
CA THR A 50 15.72 12.99 -4.88
C THR A 50 16.02 14.38 -4.34
N THR A 51 15.05 15.28 -4.44
CA THR A 51 15.05 16.58 -3.77
C THR A 51 14.06 16.55 -2.61
N ILE A 52 14.47 16.99 -1.42
CA ILE A 52 13.56 17.14 -0.28
C ILE A 52 12.92 18.52 -0.34
N VAL A 53 11.59 18.57 -0.32
CA VAL A 53 10.82 19.81 -0.29
C VAL A 53 10.10 19.92 1.06
N LYS A 54 10.07 21.12 1.64
CA LYS A 54 9.46 21.37 2.95
C LYS A 54 8.10 22.05 2.80
N SER A 55 7.14 21.64 3.62
CA SER A 55 5.82 22.26 3.73
C SER A 55 5.26 22.09 5.14
N ASP A 56 4.46 23.04 5.59
CA ASP A 56 3.68 22.96 6.82
C ASP A 56 2.28 22.32 6.61
N TYR A 57 2.00 21.84 5.39
CA TYR A 57 0.74 21.22 4.98
C TYR A 57 -0.47 22.16 4.99
N THR A 58 -0.26 23.49 5.04
CA THR A 58 -1.31 24.44 4.71
C THR A 58 -1.63 24.39 3.22
N PHE A 59 -2.87 24.72 2.84
CA PHE A 59 -3.27 24.75 1.43
C PHE A 59 -2.31 25.59 0.56
N ALA A 60 -1.93 26.78 1.03
CA ALA A 60 -1.05 27.67 0.29
C ALA A 60 0.36 27.07 0.07
N SER A 61 0.98 26.51 1.12
CA SER A 61 2.30 25.90 0.98
C SER A 61 2.27 24.62 0.15
N LEU A 62 1.16 23.86 0.19
CA LEU A 62 0.97 22.69 -0.65
C LEU A 62 0.82 23.06 -2.13
N VAL A 63 0.04 24.11 -2.45
CA VAL A 63 -0.07 24.61 -3.84
C VAL A 63 1.28 25.05 -4.37
N GLU A 64 2.07 25.76 -3.56
CA GLU A 64 3.42 26.19 -3.94
C GLU A 64 4.31 25.01 -4.32
N VAL A 65 4.41 23.99 -3.46
CA VAL A 65 5.30 22.84 -3.70
C VAL A 65 4.80 21.90 -4.80
N PHE A 66 3.49 21.83 -5.03
CA PHE A 66 2.92 21.02 -6.11
C PHE A 66 2.98 21.69 -7.48
N THR A 67 3.18 23.01 -7.54
CA THR A 67 3.29 23.74 -8.81
C THR A 67 4.50 23.24 -9.61
N GLY A 68 4.27 22.84 -10.86
CA GLY A 68 5.30 22.28 -11.74
C GLY A 68 5.55 20.78 -11.59
N GLN A 69 4.84 20.10 -10.68
CA GLN A 69 4.81 18.64 -10.61
C GLN A 69 3.82 18.09 -11.65
N ASP A 70 4.19 16.98 -12.30
CA ASP A 70 3.30 16.27 -13.21
C ASP A 70 2.41 15.28 -12.47
N ALA A 71 2.97 14.61 -11.47
CA ALA A 71 2.25 13.66 -10.63
C ALA A 71 2.53 13.85 -9.14
N VAL A 72 1.54 13.54 -8.32
CA VAL A 72 1.66 13.53 -6.86
C VAL A 72 1.19 12.18 -6.33
N ILE A 73 2.04 11.50 -5.56
CA ILE A 73 1.76 10.20 -4.93
C ILE A 73 1.64 10.40 -3.42
N SER A 74 0.51 10.00 -2.85
CA SER A 74 0.26 10.04 -1.41
C SER A 74 0.47 8.67 -0.80
N THR A 75 1.35 8.57 0.19
CA THR A 75 1.41 7.43 1.14
C THR A 75 1.11 7.88 2.56
N LEU A 76 0.25 8.88 2.72
CA LEU A 76 -0.17 9.38 4.03
C LEU A 76 -1.03 8.36 4.78
N SER A 77 -1.09 8.48 6.10
CA SER A 77 -1.89 7.59 6.94
C SER A 77 -3.39 7.69 6.63
N THR A 78 -4.06 6.54 6.59
CA THR A 78 -5.51 6.40 6.44
C THR A 78 -6.30 7.22 7.48
N ALA A 79 -5.73 7.45 8.67
CA ALA A 79 -6.45 8.07 9.78
C ALA A 79 -6.76 9.57 9.60
N ASN A 80 -6.01 10.30 8.75
CA ASN A 80 -6.14 11.76 8.64
C ASN A 80 -6.86 12.20 7.36
N ILE A 81 -8.15 11.90 7.26
CA ILE A 81 -8.98 12.19 6.08
C ILE A 81 -8.99 13.70 5.74
N ALA A 82 -9.06 14.57 6.76
CA ALA A 82 -9.10 16.02 6.56
C ALA A 82 -7.82 16.54 5.89
N GLU A 83 -6.65 16.12 6.36
CA GLU A 83 -5.36 16.48 5.74
C GLU A 83 -5.27 15.95 4.28
N GLN A 84 -5.78 14.75 4.02
CA GLN A 84 -5.82 14.21 2.65
C GLN A 84 -6.70 15.06 1.72
N LYS A 85 -7.86 15.56 2.19
CA LYS A 85 -8.70 16.45 1.39
C LYS A 85 -8.00 17.78 1.06
N ILE A 86 -7.30 18.37 2.03
CA ILE A 86 -6.49 19.58 1.81
C ILE A 86 -5.41 19.35 0.75
N VAL A 87 -4.74 18.19 0.80
CA VAL A 87 -3.76 17.78 -0.23
C VAL A 87 -4.42 17.68 -1.60
N ILE A 88 -5.58 17.03 -1.71
CA ILE A 88 -6.31 16.86 -2.97
C ILE A 88 -6.71 18.21 -3.57
N ASP A 89 -7.21 19.13 -2.74
CA ASP A 89 -7.55 20.49 -3.18
C ASP A 89 -6.32 21.23 -3.69
N ALA A 90 -5.19 21.14 -2.98
CA ALA A 90 -3.95 21.78 -3.41
C ALA A 90 -3.38 21.19 -4.70
N VAL A 91 -3.48 19.87 -4.89
CA VAL A 91 -3.08 19.16 -6.12
C VAL A 91 -3.91 19.66 -7.31
N ALA A 92 -5.24 19.77 -7.15
CA ALA A 92 -6.13 20.28 -8.20
C ALA A 92 -5.88 21.77 -8.50
N ALA A 93 -5.66 22.59 -7.47
CA ALA A 93 -5.35 24.01 -7.61
C ALA A 93 -4.01 24.26 -8.31
N ALA A 94 -2.98 23.44 -8.01
CA ALA A 94 -1.67 23.49 -8.65
C ALA A 94 -1.64 22.90 -10.08
N LYS A 95 -2.77 22.41 -10.59
CA LYS A 95 -2.92 21.82 -11.94
C LYS A 95 -1.99 20.64 -12.19
N VAL A 96 -1.74 19.83 -11.15
CA VAL A 96 -1.06 18.54 -11.28
C VAL A 96 -1.88 17.64 -12.21
N LYS A 97 -1.20 16.93 -13.11
CA LYS A 97 -1.87 16.09 -14.12
C LYS A 97 -2.44 14.82 -13.49
N ARG A 98 -1.66 14.17 -12.63
CA ARG A 98 -1.96 12.85 -12.04
C ARG A 98 -1.86 12.83 -10.52
N PHE A 99 -2.90 12.36 -9.84
CA PHE A 99 -2.86 12.05 -8.41
C PHE A 99 -2.94 10.54 -8.15
N MET A 100 -2.11 10.03 -7.25
CA MET A 100 -2.17 8.65 -6.77
C MET A 100 -2.46 8.66 -5.27
N PRO A 101 -3.70 8.38 -4.83
CA PRO A 101 -4.08 8.40 -3.42
C PRO A 101 -3.46 7.24 -2.63
N SER A 102 -3.54 7.34 -1.30
CA SER A 102 -2.97 6.36 -0.36
C SER A 102 -3.81 5.08 -0.28
N GLU A 103 -3.88 4.32 -1.37
CA GLU A 103 -4.67 3.08 -1.47
C GLU A 103 -3.83 1.84 -1.10
N PHE A 104 -2.79 1.54 -1.89
CA PHE A 104 -1.72 0.53 -1.70
C PHE A 104 -2.05 -0.66 -0.77
N GLY A 105 -3.21 -1.28 -0.95
CA GLY A 105 -3.70 -2.31 -0.04
C GLY A 105 -4.93 -3.00 -0.61
N SER A 106 -5.96 -3.17 0.22
CA SER A 106 -7.24 -3.75 -0.16
C SER A 106 -7.98 -2.96 -1.24
N ASP A 107 -8.77 -3.64 -2.06
CA ASP A 107 -9.64 -3.06 -3.10
C ASP A 107 -10.81 -2.30 -2.47
N THR A 108 -10.68 -0.97 -2.38
CA THR A 108 -11.71 -0.06 -1.84
C THR A 108 -12.82 0.27 -2.85
N SER A 109 -12.74 -0.23 -4.08
CA SER A 109 -13.80 -0.06 -5.08
C SER A 109 -14.97 -1.02 -4.91
N VAL A 110 -14.83 -2.02 -4.04
CA VAL A 110 -15.88 -3.01 -3.74
C VAL A 110 -16.97 -2.37 -2.86
N ASP A 111 -18.22 -2.84 -2.98
CA ASP A 111 -19.31 -2.38 -2.11
C ASP A 111 -19.36 -3.14 -0.78
N GLY A 112 -19.82 -2.48 0.29
CA GLY A 112 -20.11 -3.12 1.58
C GLY A 112 -18.89 -3.42 2.46
N LEU A 113 -17.71 -2.92 2.10
CA LEU A 113 -16.46 -3.13 2.83
C LEU A 113 -16.39 -2.43 4.18
N GLU A 114 -17.21 -1.42 4.44
CA GLU A 114 -17.35 -0.80 5.76
C GLU A 114 -17.82 -1.80 6.82
N LYS A 115 -18.52 -2.87 6.41
CA LYS A 115 -18.93 -3.98 7.30
C LYS A 115 -17.78 -4.93 7.62
N MET A 116 -16.75 -4.97 6.78
CA MET A 116 -15.57 -5.83 6.93
C MET A 116 -14.42 -5.10 7.63
N ALA A 117 -14.27 -3.80 7.39
CA ALA A 117 -13.28 -2.95 8.03
C ALA A 117 -13.73 -1.49 7.99
N PRO A 118 -14.29 -0.94 9.08
CA PRO A 118 -14.83 0.42 9.10
C PRO A 118 -13.84 1.51 8.65
N PHE A 119 -12.53 1.32 8.88
CA PHE A 119 -11.52 2.28 8.44
C PHE A 119 -11.39 2.40 6.92
N LEU A 120 -11.79 1.37 6.16
CA LEU A 120 -11.76 1.43 4.69
C LEU A 120 -12.83 2.39 4.13
N LYS A 121 -13.90 2.69 4.89
CA LYS A 121 -14.86 3.71 4.49
C LYS A 121 -14.20 5.08 4.33
N GLY A 122 -13.27 5.41 5.23
CA GLY A 122 -12.49 6.65 5.13
C GLY A 122 -11.67 6.73 3.83
N LYS A 123 -11.17 5.59 3.32
CA LYS A 123 -10.48 5.54 2.02
C LYS A 123 -11.45 5.73 0.86
N GLN A 124 -12.62 5.11 0.90
CA GLN A 124 -13.67 5.35 -0.11
C GLN A 124 -14.07 6.84 -0.16
N ASP A 125 -14.25 7.48 0.99
CA ASP A 125 -14.59 8.90 1.06
C ASP A 125 -13.48 9.80 0.47
N VAL A 126 -12.22 9.39 0.62
CA VAL A 126 -11.08 10.06 -0.03
C VAL A 126 -11.12 9.82 -1.55
N MET A 127 -11.39 8.60 -2.01
CA MET A 127 -11.51 8.29 -3.43
C MET A 127 -12.66 9.04 -4.10
N ASP A 128 -13.83 9.12 -3.46
CA ASP A 128 -14.96 9.90 -3.95
C ASP A 128 -14.59 11.39 -4.05
N TYR A 129 -13.82 11.90 -3.09
CA TYR A 129 -13.30 13.26 -3.15
C TYR A 129 -12.32 13.47 -4.30
N VAL A 130 -11.39 12.53 -4.53
CA VAL A 130 -10.48 12.57 -5.70
C VAL A 130 -11.27 12.61 -7.01
N LYS A 131 -12.26 11.73 -7.17
CA LYS A 131 -13.10 11.69 -8.38
C LYS A 131 -13.89 12.98 -8.61
N SER A 132 -14.31 13.66 -7.53
CA SER A 132 -14.98 14.96 -7.64
C SER A 132 -14.10 16.04 -8.31
N LYS A 133 -12.77 15.87 -8.29
CA LYS A 133 -11.79 16.77 -8.93
C LYS A 133 -11.53 16.46 -10.41
N GLU A 134 -12.11 15.39 -10.96
CA GLU A 134 -11.99 15.11 -12.40
C GLU A 134 -12.55 16.26 -13.25
N ALA A 135 -13.62 16.91 -12.78
CA ALA A 135 -14.20 18.09 -13.44
C ALA A 135 -13.24 19.29 -13.48
N GLU A 136 -12.25 19.33 -12.59
CA GLU A 136 -11.20 20.37 -12.56
C GLU A 136 -9.97 20.00 -13.42
N GLY A 137 -10.01 18.84 -14.08
CA GLY A 137 -8.95 18.32 -14.95
C GLY A 137 -7.97 17.37 -14.26
N LEU A 138 -8.17 17.04 -12.98
CA LEU A 138 -7.30 16.12 -12.25
C LEU A 138 -7.58 14.68 -12.67
N SER A 139 -6.56 13.97 -13.16
CA SER A 139 -6.66 12.52 -13.37
C SER A 139 -6.08 11.74 -12.19
N TRP A 140 -6.51 10.50 -12.00
CA TRP A 140 -6.08 9.68 -10.86
C TRP A 140 -5.75 8.23 -11.22
N THR A 141 -4.94 7.59 -10.37
CA THR A 141 -4.72 6.13 -10.40
C THR A 141 -4.67 5.61 -8.99
N ALA A 142 -5.55 4.67 -8.64
CA ALA A 142 -5.55 4.00 -7.36
C ALA A 142 -4.97 2.59 -7.53
N ILE A 143 -3.95 2.25 -6.73
CA ILE A 143 -3.28 0.94 -6.82
C ILE A 143 -3.68 0.07 -5.64
N PHE A 144 -4.23 -1.11 -5.94
CA PHE A 144 -4.57 -2.15 -4.99
C PHE A 144 -3.55 -3.29 -5.07
N THR A 145 -2.98 -3.64 -3.93
CA THR A 145 -1.82 -4.54 -3.84
C THR A 145 -2.05 -5.71 -2.89
N GLY A 146 -3.15 -5.65 -2.11
CA GLY A 146 -3.32 -6.53 -0.96
C GLY A 146 -2.23 -6.29 0.09
N PRO A 147 -2.04 -7.22 1.05
CA PRO A 147 -0.98 -7.15 2.04
C PRO A 147 0.42 -7.15 1.40
N TRP A 148 1.36 -6.41 2.00
CA TRP A 148 2.77 -6.43 1.62
C TRP A 148 3.50 -7.53 2.38
N ILE A 149 3.54 -8.75 1.82
CA ILE A 149 3.88 -9.97 2.57
C ILE A 149 5.28 -9.94 3.17
N ASP A 150 6.29 -9.49 2.43
CA ASP A 150 7.66 -9.48 2.92
C ASP A 150 7.84 -8.48 4.07
N TRP A 151 7.27 -7.29 3.96
CA TRP A 151 7.24 -6.33 5.07
C TRP A 151 6.50 -6.88 6.29
N MET A 152 5.31 -7.45 6.11
CA MET A 152 4.51 -8.01 7.21
C MET A 152 5.25 -9.12 7.96
N LEU A 153 5.90 -10.03 7.22
CA LEU A 153 6.68 -11.12 7.79
C LEU A 153 7.94 -10.64 8.53
N VAL A 154 8.60 -9.58 8.04
CA VAL A 154 9.78 -8.99 8.69
C VAL A 154 9.41 -8.20 9.95
N GLU A 155 8.36 -7.38 9.86
CA GLU A 155 7.91 -6.55 10.98
C GLU A 155 7.46 -7.41 12.18
N GLY A 156 6.83 -8.56 11.89
CA GLY A 156 6.23 -9.41 12.91
C GLY A 156 5.10 -8.66 13.64
N LYS A 157 4.84 -9.02 14.90
CA LYS A 157 3.83 -8.35 15.77
C LYS A 157 2.37 -8.62 15.41
N GLY A 158 2.05 -9.85 14.99
CA GLY A 158 0.67 -10.29 14.74
C GLY A 158 0.13 -9.98 13.35
N LEU A 159 0.93 -9.36 12.48
CA LEU A 159 0.63 -9.24 11.06
C LEU A 159 0.65 -10.63 10.41
N LEU A 160 -0.38 -10.95 9.63
CA LEU A 160 -0.63 -12.31 9.13
C LEU A 160 -0.74 -13.38 10.25
N CYS A 161 -0.91 -12.96 11.51
CA CYS A 161 -0.93 -13.85 12.68
C CYS A 161 0.35 -14.73 12.81
N LEU A 162 1.51 -14.23 12.38
CA LEU A 162 2.77 -14.98 12.44
C LEU A 162 3.91 -14.13 13.03
N ASP A 163 4.79 -14.77 13.81
CA ASP A 163 6.05 -14.21 14.26
C ASP A 163 7.19 -15.19 13.94
N ILE A 164 8.04 -14.80 12.98
CA ILE A 164 9.15 -15.64 12.53
C ILE A 164 10.26 -15.73 13.58
N LYS A 165 10.47 -14.67 14.38
CA LYS A 165 11.57 -14.61 15.36
C LYS A 165 11.31 -15.56 16.51
N THR A 166 10.08 -15.56 17.01
CA THR A 166 9.67 -16.47 18.09
C THR A 166 9.18 -17.82 17.58
N LYS A 167 8.94 -17.97 16.27
CA LYS A 167 8.41 -19.19 15.63
C LYS A 167 7.04 -19.57 16.19
N THR A 168 6.22 -18.56 16.47
CA THR A 168 4.87 -18.71 17.03
C THR A 168 3.86 -18.01 16.14
N GLY A 169 2.58 -18.36 16.29
CA GLY A 169 1.51 -17.64 15.60
C GLY A 169 0.15 -18.25 15.87
N GLU A 170 -0.82 -17.77 15.10
CA GLU A 170 -2.20 -18.24 15.14
C GLU A 170 -2.59 -18.72 13.74
N LEU A 171 -3.09 -19.94 13.64
CA LEU A 171 -3.58 -20.55 12.41
C LEU A 171 -5.06 -20.18 12.21
N VAL A 172 -5.28 -19.17 11.36
CA VAL A 172 -6.61 -18.58 11.16
C VAL A 172 -7.42 -19.41 10.17
N ASP A 173 -8.60 -19.89 10.56
CA ASP A 173 -9.50 -20.69 9.71
C ASP A 173 -8.77 -21.84 8.99
N LEU A 174 -7.90 -22.54 9.74
CA LEU A 174 -7.05 -23.63 9.26
C LEU A 174 -6.07 -23.20 8.14
N GLY A 175 -5.76 -21.90 8.02
CA GLY A 175 -4.87 -21.31 7.03
C GLY A 175 -5.33 -21.46 5.58
N LYS A 176 -6.63 -21.69 5.38
CA LYS A 176 -7.26 -21.92 4.07
C LYS A 176 -7.66 -20.65 3.30
N PRO A 177 -8.11 -19.55 3.94
CA PRO A 177 -8.48 -18.35 3.20
C PRO A 177 -7.36 -17.89 2.29
N LYS A 178 -7.70 -17.56 1.05
CA LYS A 178 -6.74 -17.07 0.06
C LYS A 178 -6.73 -15.55 0.05
N PHE A 179 -5.61 -15.00 -0.40
CA PHE A 179 -5.45 -13.57 -0.60
C PHE A 179 -4.41 -13.32 -1.70
N THR A 180 -4.57 -12.19 -2.37
CA THR A 180 -3.60 -11.63 -3.30
C THR A 180 -2.62 -10.78 -2.50
N THR A 181 -1.31 -10.94 -2.75
CA THR A 181 -0.27 -10.22 -2.01
C THR A 181 0.85 -9.77 -2.92
N THR A 182 1.55 -8.71 -2.52
CA THR A 182 2.72 -8.16 -3.21
C THR A 182 3.93 -8.11 -2.30
N THR A 183 5.13 -8.18 -2.88
CA THR A 183 6.32 -7.66 -2.18
C THR A 183 6.29 -6.13 -2.16
N ALA A 184 6.89 -5.50 -1.16
CA ALA A 184 6.97 -4.03 -1.11
C ALA A 184 7.72 -3.44 -2.32
N SER A 185 8.68 -4.17 -2.89
CA SER A 185 9.37 -3.78 -4.14
C SER A 185 8.42 -3.76 -5.33
N GLN A 186 7.59 -4.79 -5.49
CA GLN A 186 6.62 -4.88 -6.59
C GLN A 186 5.64 -3.71 -6.56
N VAL A 187 5.25 -3.24 -5.37
CA VAL A 187 4.40 -2.04 -5.23
C VAL A 187 5.09 -0.81 -5.81
N GLY A 188 6.38 -0.63 -5.53
CA GLY A 188 7.19 0.45 -6.11
C GLY A 188 7.28 0.36 -7.63
N GLU A 189 7.59 -0.82 -8.16
CA GLU A 189 7.71 -1.07 -9.59
C GLU A 189 6.39 -0.84 -10.32
N ALA A 190 5.28 -1.33 -9.76
CA ALA A 190 3.96 -1.10 -10.32
C ALA A 190 3.53 0.37 -10.28
N THR A 191 3.91 1.10 -9.24
CA THR A 191 3.67 2.55 -9.15
C THR A 191 4.40 3.31 -10.25
N ALA A 192 5.68 2.99 -10.47
CA ALA A 192 6.47 3.58 -11.54
C ALA A 192 5.91 3.22 -12.92
N ALA A 193 5.58 1.93 -13.14
CA ALA A 193 4.97 1.47 -14.38
C ALA A 193 3.63 2.16 -14.65
N ALA A 194 2.79 2.36 -13.63
CA ALA A 194 1.52 3.03 -13.78
C ALA A 194 1.67 4.49 -14.29
N LEU A 195 2.75 5.18 -13.89
CA LEU A 195 3.06 6.52 -14.41
C LEU A 195 3.66 6.47 -15.83
N LEU A 196 4.50 5.47 -16.14
CA LEU A 196 5.04 5.26 -17.50
C LEU A 196 3.93 4.95 -18.51
N TYR A 197 2.93 4.15 -18.10
CA TYR A 197 1.73 3.84 -18.87
C TYR A 197 0.54 4.74 -18.50
N SER A 198 0.80 6.02 -18.21
CA SER A 198 -0.21 6.97 -17.69
C SER A 198 -1.46 7.16 -18.57
N ASP A 199 -1.34 6.92 -19.88
CA ASP A 199 -2.48 6.86 -20.82
C ASP A 199 -3.44 5.72 -20.47
N LYS A 200 -2.90 4.54 -20.13
CA LYS A 200 -3.66 3.33 -19.84
C LYS A 200 -4.22 3.31 -18.43
N THR A 201 -3.55 3.96 -17.48
CA THR A 201 -3.95 3.98 -16.07
C THR A 201 -4.78 5.22 -15.71
N LYS A 202 -5.25 5.98 -16.71
CA LYS A 202 -6.06 7.19 -16.53
C LYS A 202 -7.42 6.92 -15.90
N ASN A 203 -7.60 7.41 -14.67
CA ASN A 203 -8.82 7.26 -13.88
C ASN A 203 -9.19 5.79 -13.66
N GLU A 204 -8.17 4.99 -13.38
CA GLU A 204 -8.28 3.54 -13.26
C GLU A 204 -7.91 3.03 -11.86
N TYR A 205 -8.60 1.96 -11.49
CA TYR A 205 -8.22 1.10 -10.38
C TYR A 205 -7.30 0.00 -10.89
N VAL A 206 -6.06 0.02 -10.44
CA VAL A 206 -4.98 -0.87 -10.89
C VAL A 206 -4.72 -1.92 -9.81
N HIS A 207 -4.91 -3.20 -10.14
CA HIS A 207 -4.66 -4.32 -9.23
C HIS A 207 -3.29 -4.92 -9.51
N VAL A 208 -2.53 -5.22 -8.46
CA VAL A 208 -1.17 -5.73 -8.58
C VAL A 208 -1.02 -6.92 -7.65
N ALA A 209 -0.34 -7.95 -8.13
CA ALA A 209 -0.04 -9.15 -7.36
C ALA A 209 1.39 -9.58 -7.61
N SER A 210 2.05 -10.05 -6.55
CA SER A 210 3.20 -10.93 -6.66
C SER A 210 2.78 -12.39 -6.54
N TYR A 211 1.92 -12.70 -5.57
CA TYR A 211 1.50 -14.06 -5.27
C TYR A 211 0.00 -14.10 -4.93
N ASN A 212 -0.62 -15.23 -5.21
CA ASN A 212 -2.00 -15.55 -4.81
C ASN A 212 -1.92 -16.80 -3.93
N ILE A 213 -2.07 -16.64 -2.62
CA ILE A 213 -1.62 -17.63 -1.64
C ILE A 213 -2.57 -17.72 -0.43
N SER A 214 -2.27 -18.63 0.50
CA SER A 214 -2.95 -18.75 1.79
C SER A 214 -1.93 -18.82 2.93
N GLN A 215 -2.36 -18.61 4.17
CA GLN A 215 -1.47 -18.67 5.34
C GLN A 215 -0.75 -20.03 5.44
N ASN A 216 -1.43 -21.15 5.15
CA ASN A 216 -0.80 -22.47 5.15
C ASN A 216 0.40 -22.57 4.21
N LYS A 217 0.30 -21.97 3.03
CA LYS A 217 1.40 -21.99 2.05
C LYS A 217 2.57 -21.15 2.51
N VAL A 218 2.32 -20.05 3.23
CA VAL A 218 3.36 -19.26 3.89
C VAL A 218 4.06 -20.07 4.98
N ILE A 219 3.29 -20.68 5.89
CA ILE A 219 3.82 -21.53 6.97
C ILE A 219 4.62 -22.70 6.39
N GLU A 220 4.08 -23.43 5.40
CA GLU A 220 4.74 -24.55 4.74
C GLU A 220 6.10 -24.15 4.17
N ALA A 221 6.18 -22.99 3.48
CA ALA A 221 7.43 -22.49 2.94
C ALA A 221 8.41 -22.06 4.04
N LEU A 222 7.95 -21.33 5.07
CA LEU A 222 8.78 -20.93 6.21
C LEU A 222 9.39 -22.14 6.91
N GLU A 223 8.59 -23.17 7.18
CA GLU A 223 9.07 -24.37 7.86
C GLU A 223 10.03 -25.19 6.99
N ARG A 224 9.69 -25.38 5.71
CA ARG A 224 10.51 -26.15 4.77
C ARG A 224 11.86 -25.49 4.51
N ILE A 225 11.89 -24.17 4.32
CA ILE A 225 13.11 -23.44 3.97
C ILE A 225 13.98 -23.20 5.22
N SER A 226 13.37 -22.85 6.36
CA SER A 226 14.14 -22.60 7.59
C SER A 226 14.54 -23.87 8.34
N GLY A 227 13.86 -25.00 8.08
CA GLY A 227 14.01 -26.24 8.85
C GLY A 227 13.39 -26.19 10.26
N ASN A 228 12.67 -25.12 10.61
CA ASN A 228 12.04 -24.95 11.92
C ASN A 228 10.53 -25.19 11.85
N LYS A 229 9.95 -25.76 12.92
CA LYS A 229 8.50 -25.84 13.08
C LYS A 229 7.96 -24.65 13.84
N PHE A 230 6.76 -24.20 13.47
CA PHE A 230 6.04 -23.13 14.15
C PHE A 230 5.06 -23.70 15.18
N GLN A 231 4.98 -23.06 16.35
CA GLN A 231 3.95 -23.35 17.34
C GLN A 231 2.73 -22.49 17.02
N LEU A 232 1.64 -23.13 16.61
CA LEU A 232 0.45 -22.45 16.12
C LEU A 232 -0.75 -22.74 17.01
N GLU A 233 -1.41 -21.68 17.47
CA GLU A 233 -2.71 -21.76 18.14
C GLU A 233 -3.83 -21.64 17.11
N HIS A 234 -4.92 -22.38 17.28
CA HIS A 234 -6.06 -22.24 16.38
C HIS A 234 -6.83 -20.95 16.69
N LEU A 235 -7.23 -20.22 15.64
CA LEU A 235 -8.06 -19.03 15.74
C LEU A 235 -9.12 -19.04 14.63
N ASP A 236 -10.39 -18.82 14.96
CA ASP A 236 -11.40 -18.54 13.96
C ASP A 236 -11.30 -17.06 13.54
N ASN A 237 -11.46 -16.74 12.26
CA ASN A 237 -11.35 -15.36 11.78
C ASN A 237 -12.40 -14.42 12.41
N LYS A 238 -13.58 -14.96 12.75
CA LYS A 238 -14.61 -14.20 13.49
C LYS A 238 -14.11 -13.71 14.87
N ASP A 239 -13.26 -14.51 15.52
CA ASP A 239 -12.72 -14.21 16.84
C ASP A 239 -11.55 -13.22 16.71
N LEU A 240 -10.75 -13.33 15.64
CA LEU A 240 -9.76 -12.32 15.27
C LEU A 240 -10.42 -10.95 15.05
N TYR A 241 -11.53 -10.92 14.29
CA TYR A 241 -12.30 -9.70 14.05
C TYR A 241 -12.86 -9.10 15.34
N ALA A 242 -13.47 -9.93 16.20
CA ALA A 242 -14.01 -9.50 17.48
C ALA A 242 -12.92 -8.93 18.40
N ARG A 243 -11.76 -9.61 18.48
CA ARG A 243 -10.59 -9.15 19.22
C ARG A 243 -10.06 -7.81 18.71
N ALA A 244 -9.95 -7.68 17.39
CA ALA A 244 -9.50 -6.44 16.76
C ALA A 244 -10.42 -5.26 17.06
N THR A 245 -11.74 -5.48 16.95
CA THR A 245 -12.78 -4.49 17.26
C THR A 245 -12.69 -4.05 18.72
N LYS A 246 -12.58 -5.00 19.64
CA LYS A 246 -12.42 -4.71 21.07
C LYS A 246 -11.17 -3.86 21.35
N HIS A 247 -10.03 -4.19 20.77
CA HIS A 247 -8.81 -3.39 20.94
C HIS A 247 -8.98 -1.95 20.43
N ILE A 248 -9.72 -1.76 19.33
CA ILE A 248 -10.04 -0.41 18.82
C ILE A 248 -10.92 0.34 19.81
N GLU A 249 -11.99 -0.28 20.31
CA GLU A 249 -12.93 0.32 21.27
C GLU A 249 -12.25 0.72 22.59
N GLU A 250 -11.24 -0.05 23.02
CA GLU A 250 -10.42 0.23 24.21
C GLU A 250 -9.32 1.28 23.95
N GLY A 251 -9.24 1.84 22.74
CA GLY A 251 -8.27 2.87 22.36
C GLY A 251 -6.90 2.34 21.95
N ASN A 252 -6.71 1.02 21.88
CA ASN A 252 -5.51 0.38 21.35
C ASN A 252 -5.54 0.32 19.81
N TRP A 253 -5.63 1.50 19.20
CA TRP A 253 -5.81 1.69 17.76
C TRP A 253 -4.75 1.00 16.92
N GLY A 254 -3.48 1.09 17.29
CA GLY A 254 -2.38 0.51 16.51
C GLY A 254 -2.51 -1.01 16.37
N ARG A 255 -2.74 -1.69 17.50
CA ARG A 255 -2.92 -3.15 17.51
C ARG A 255 -4.21 -3.56 16.82
N GLY A 256 -5.32 -2.96 17.22
CA GLY A 256 -6.63 -3.32 16.68
C GLY A 256 -6.74 -3.07 15.17
N TYR A 257 -6.10 -2.01 14.65
CA TYR A 257 -6.01 -1.76 13.20
C TYR A 257 -5.30 -2.90 12.46
N TYR A 258 -4.15 -3.36 12.95
CA TYR A 258 -3.39 -4.43 12.30
C TYR A 258 -4.09 -5.80 12.39
N GLU A 259 -4.75 -6.09 13.52
CA GLU A 259 -5.55 -7.30 13.67
C GLU A 259 -6.78 -7.26 12.74
N LEU A 260 -7.45 -6.12 12.60
CA LEU A 260 -8.61 -5.97 11.72
C LEU A 260 -8.22 -6.04 10.23
N ALA A 261 -7.09 -5.44 9.87
CA ALA A 261 -6.52 -5.59 8.53
C ALA A 261 -6.20 -7.06 8.23
N THR A 262 -5.61 -7.77 9.19
CA THR A 262 -5.33 -9.22 9.06
C THR A 262 -6.62 -10.03 8.96
N ALA A 263 -7.65 -9.70 9.75
CA ALA A 263 -8.96 -10.35 9.65
C ALA A 263 -9.58 -10.18 8.26
N THR A 264 -9.44 -8.99 7.66
CA THR A 264 -9.91 -8.69 6.31
C THR A 264 -9.16 -9.49 5.25
N VAL A 265 -7.85 -9.71 5.42
CA VAL A 265 -7.04 -10.58 4.55
C VAL A 265 -7.57 -12.02 4.57
N TYR A 266 -7.95 -12.54 5.74
CA TYR A 266 -8.44 -13.90 5.90
C TYR A 266 -9.93 -14.10 5.62
N THR A 267 -10.47 -13.41 4.62
CA THR A 267 -11.88 -13.54 4.19
C THR A 267 -12.08 -14.23 2.85
N ASP A 268 -11.02 -14.37 2.02
CA ASP A 268 -11.11 -14.77 0.60
C ASP A 268 -12.06 -13.89 -0.22
N ALA A 269 -12.39 -12.69 0.30
CA ALA A 269 -13.33 -11.79 -0.33
C ALA A 269 -12.64 -10.94 -1.42
N PRO A 270 -13.39 -10.42 -2.40
CA PRO A 270 -12.84 -9.61 -3.50
C PRO A 270 -12.03 -8.38 -3.06
N VAL A 271 -12.22 -7.92 -1.83
CA VAL A 271 -11.47 -6.80 -1.22
C VAL A 271 -9.98 -7.14 -1.03
N THR A 272 -9.62 -8.42 -0.89
CA THR A 272 -8.24 -8.89 -0.66
C THR A 272 -7.81 -10.05 -1.55
N TYR A 273 -8.74 -10.66 -2.30
CA TYR A 273 -8.44 -11.70 -3.28
C TYR A 273 -8.97 -11.32 -4.67
N PHE A 274 -8.05 -10.93 -5.56
CA PHE A 274 -8.36 -10.40 -6.90
C PHE A 274 -7.38 -10.90 -7.99
N PRO A 275 -7.11 -12.21 -8.09
CA PRO A 275 -6.08 -12.76 -8.97
C PRO A 275 -6.27 -12.36 -10.44
N ASP A 276 -7.50 -12.41 -10.95
CA ASP A 276 -7.78 -12.15 -12.37
C ASP A 276 -7.60 -10.67 -12.72
N LYS A 277 -8.06 -9.76 -11.85
CA LYS A 277 -7.85 -8.31 -12.03
C LYS A 277 -6.35 -7.98 -12.00
N ALA A 278 -5.60 -8.60 -11.08
CA ALA A 278 -4.17 -8.41 -11.00
C ALA A 278 -3.43 -8.95 -12.24
N ALA A 279 -3.80 -10.13 -12.74
CA ALA A 279 -3.21 -10.70 -13.95
C ALA A 279 -3.36 -9.76 -15.16
N HIS A 280 -4.56 -9.19 -15.35
CA HIS A 280 -4.80 -8.20 -16.39
C HIS A 280 -3.87 -6.99 -16.28
N TRP A 281 -3.78 -6.38 -15.10
CA TRP A 281 -2.99 -5.17 -14.91
C TRP A 281 -1.48 -5.42 -14.96
N MET A 282 -1.01 -6.58 -14.48
CA MET A 282 0.38 -6.99 -14.62
C MET A 282 0.78 -7.06 -16.11
N GLU A 283 -0.08 -7.63 -16.96
CA GLU A 283 0.12 -7.65 -18.42
C GLU A 283 0.10 -6.22 -19.01
N VAL A 284 -0.90 -5.41 -18.66
CA VAL A 284 -1.03 -4.03 -19.17
C VAL A 284 0.19 -3.16 -18.86
N LEU A 285 0.76 -3.34 -17.67
CA LEU A 285 1.94 -2.62 -17.17
C LEU A 285 3.27 -3.27 -17.57
N GLY A 286 3.24 -4.41 -18.25
CA GLY A 286 4.44 -5.16 -18.61
C GLY A 286 5.27 -5.61 -17.40
N LEU A 287 4.59 -5.86 -16.27
CA LEU A 287 5.21 -6.33 -15.04
C LEU A 287 5.30 -7.86 -15.06
N VAL A 288 6.43 -8.37 -14.60
CA VAL A 288 6.69 -9.80 -14.44
C VAL A 288 7.03 -10.07 -12.98
N GLN A 289 6.57 -11.20 -12.46
CA GLN A 289 6.96 -11.65 -11.12
C GLN A 289 8.28 -12.42 -11.23
N ASP A 290 9.40 -11.68 -11.11
CA ASP A 290 10.74 -12.25 -11.26
C ASP A 290 11.20 -13.05 -10.03
N GLU A 291 10.78 -12.65 -8.83
CA GLU A 291 11.10 -13.36 -7.59
C GLU A 291 10.09 -14.50 -7.36
N THR A 292 10.56 -15.73 -7.20
CA THR A 292 9.69 -16.83 -6.79
C THR A 292 9.28 -16.68 -5.32
N PHE A 293 8.17 -17.32 -4.93
CA PHE A 293 7.72 -17.27 -3.54
C PHE A 293 8.78 -17.79 -2.55
N ASP A 294 9.49 -18.86 -2.91
CA ASP A 294 10.56 -19.43 -2.08
C ASP A 294 11.79 -18.52 -1.95
N GLU A 295 12.14 -17.79 -3.03
CA GLU A 295 13.21 -16.78 -2.98
C GLU A 295 12.84 -15.62 -2.06
N MET A 296 11.58 -15.16 -2.14
CA MET A 296 11.05 -14.13 -1.22
C MET A 296 11.13 -14.60 0.23
N ILE A 297 10.65 -15.82 0.53
CA ILE A 297 10.72 -16.38 1.89
C ILE A 297 12.19 -16.50 2.36
N THR A 298 13.09 -16.95 1.48
CA THR A 298 14.53 -17.03 1.78
C THR A 298 15.13 -15.66 2.11
N ARG A 299 14.73 -14.62 1.37
CA ARG A 299 15.16 -13.23 1.62
C ARG A 299 14.62 -12.70 2.95
N VAL A 300 13.35 -12.95 3.25
CA VAL A 300 12.73 -12.58 4.53
C VAL A 300 13.47 -13.24 5.69
N LEU A 301 13.73 -14.55 5.63
CA LEU A 301 14.44 -15.30 6.67
C LEU A 301 15.87 -14.80 6.92
N LYS A 302 16.54 -14.21 5.91
CA LYS A 302 17.87 -13.60 6.08
C LYS A 302 17.82 -12.25 6.81
N THR A 303 16.64 -11.65 6.92
CA THR A 303 16.44 -10.31 7.50
C THR A 303 16.05 -10.36 8.98
N VAL A 304 15.47 -11.47 9.45
CA VAL A 304 14.90 -11.63 10.80
C VAL A 304 15.73 -12.50 11.73
#